data_AF-A0A5J6MD30-F1
#
_entry.id   AF-A0A5J6MD30-F1
#
_cell.length_a   1.000
_cell.length_b   1.000
_cell.length_c   1.000
_cell.angle_alpha   90.00
_cell.angle_beta   90.00
_cell.angle_gamma   90.00
#
_symmetry.space_group_name_H-M   'P 1'
#
loop_
_entity.id
_entity.type
_entity.pdbx_description
1 polymer ?
#
loop_
_entity_poly.entity_id
_entity_poly.type
_entity_poly.pdbx_seq_one_letter_code
_entity_poly.pdbx_strand_id
1 'polypeptide(L)'
;MDDLRARRILDRERRRAERLKALAEGPASPCIGICRIDDRTGWCIGCFRNIDEIREWMITPPAERHRMLEELKQRRMTQSPAQAQGAASGHSHGATAKAGDKAPPESST
;
A
#
# COMPACT_ATOMS: atom_id res chain seq x y z
N MET A 1 -7.74 -37.86 -11.26
CA MET A 1 -7.05 -36.66 -11.76
C MET A 1 -7.78 -35.37 -11.38
N ASP A 2 -9.12 -35.34 -11.44
CA ASP A 2 -9.92 -34.17 -11.05
C ASP A 2 -9.83 -33.79 -9.56
N ASP A 3 -9.75 -34.78 -8.66
CA ASP A 3 -9.58 -34.54 -7.21
C ASP A 3 -8.26 -33.81 -6.87
N LEU A 4 -7.14 -34.19 -7.52
CA LEU A 4 -5.86 -33.48 -7.33
C LEU A 4 -5.90 -32.04 -7.84
N ARG A 5 -6.64 -31.80 -8.93
CA ARG A 5 -6.87 -30.44 -9.45
C ARG A 5 -7.70 -29.63 -8.46
N ALA A 6 -8.78 -30.19 -7.92
CA ALA A 6 -9.62 -29.54 -6.92
C ALA A 6 -8.83 -29.18 -5.64
N ARG A 7 -8.03 -30.10 -5.10
CA ARG A 7 -7.15 -29.84 -3.94
C ARG A 7 -6.19 -28.68 -4.18
N ARG A 8 -5.54 -28.64 -5.35
CA ARG A 8 -4.64 -27.53 -5.73
C ARG A 8 -5.34 -26.18 -5.81
N ILE A 9 -6.61 -26.15 -6.21
CA ILE A 9 -7.42 -24.93 -6.26
C ILE A 9 -7.69 -24.43 -4.83
N LEU A 10 -8.21 -25.30 -3.96
CA LEU A 10 -8.49 -24.96 -2.56
C LEU A 10 -7.23 -24.49 -1.81
N ASP A 11 -6.08 -25.11 -2.05
CA ASP A 11 -4.81 -24.70 -1.47
C ASP A 11 -4.39 -23.29 -1.89
N ARG A 12 -4.64 -22.90 -3.15
CA ARG A 12 -4.36 -21.53 -3.65
C ARG A 12 -5.30 -20.52 -3.02
N GLU A 13 -6.58 -20.86 -2.90
CA GLU A 13 -7.60 -20.01 -2.27
C GLU A 13 -7.29 -19.77 -0.80
N ARG A 14 -6.92 -20.82 -0.06
CA ARG A 14 -6.48 -20.72 1.34
C ARG A 14 -5.31 -19.76 1.49
N ARG A 15 -4.22 -19.95 0.71
CA ARG A 15 -3.04 -19.06 0.75
C ARG A 15 -3.39 -17.60 0.41
N ARG A 16 -4.29 -17.38 -0.55
CA ARG A 16 -4.75 -16.03 -0.90
C ARG A 16 -5.52 -15.39 0.25
N ALA A 17 -6.43 -16.13 0.88
CA ALA A 17 -7.21 -15.66 2.02
C ALA A 17 -6.31 -15.31 3.22
N GLU A 18 -5.33 -16.18 3.53
CA GLU A 18 -4.34 -15.93 4.58
C GLU A 18 -3.54 -14.65 4.30
N ARG A 19 -3.07 -14.45 3.06
CA ARG A 19 -2.35 -13.23 2.68
C ARG A 19 -3.22 -11.97 2.75
N LEU A 20 -4.48 -12.05 2.32
CA LEU A 20 -5.43 -10.93 2.42
C LEU A 20 -5.71 -10.56 3.87
N LYS A 21 -5.92 -11.57 4.74
CA LYS A 21 -6.08 -11.38 6.19
C LYS A 21 -4.85 -10.71 6.80
N ALA A 22 -3.66 -11.25 6.54
CA ALA A 22 -2.42 -10.67 7.04
C ALA A 22 -2.23 -9.22 6.56
N LEU A 23 -2.56 -8.91 5.31
CA LEU A 23 -2.48 -7.54 4.80
C LEU A 23 -3.44 -6.60 5.56
N ALA A 24 -4.68 -7.04 5.79
CA ALA A 24 -5.74 -6.26 6.44
C ALA A 24 -5.51 -6.01 7.94
N GLU A 25 -4.85 -6.94 8.65
CA GLU A 25 -4.53 -6.80 10.08
C GLU A 25 -3.35 -5.85 10.35
N GLY A 26 -2.53 -5.58 9.34
CA GLY A 26 -1.38 -4.69 9.49
C GLY A 26 -1.69 -3.24 9.14
N PRO A 27 -0.75 -2.33 9.42
CA PRO A 27 -0.95 -0.93 9.13
C PRO A 27 -0.84 -0.68 7.62
N ALA A 28 -1.44 0.43 7.18
CA ALA A 28 -1.31 0.90 5.82
C ALA A 28 0.15 1.21 5.46
N SER A 29 0.50 1.05 4.19
CA SER A 29 1.84 1.39 3.68
C SER A 29 2.11 2.89 3.86
N PRO A 30 3.30 3.30 4.33
CA PRO A 30 3.68 4.71 4.44
C PRO A 30 4.06 5.33 3.08
N CYS A 31 3.86 4.60 1.97
CA CYS A 31 4.20 5.04 0.63
C CYS A 31 3.31 6.20 0.19
N ILE A 32 3.93 7.28 -0.28
CA ILE A 32 3.26 8.47 -0.82
C ILE A 32 3.33 8.56 -2.35
N GLY A 33 3.64 7.45 -3.03
CA GLY A 33 3.76 7.41 -4.50
C GLY A 33 5.08 7.95 -5.07
N ILE A 34 6.06 8.26 -4.22
CA ILE A 34 7.41 8.64 -4.63
C ILE A 34 8.33 7.43 -4.47
N CYS A 35 8.94 7.00 -5.58
CA CYS A 35 9.90 5.90 -5.61
C CYS A 35 11.28 6.41 -6.07
N ARG A 36 11.97 7.14 -5.18
CA ARG A 36 13.35 7.61 -5.40
C ARG A 36 14.16 7.42 -4.12
N ILE A 37 15.29 6.75 -4.24
CA ILE A 37 16.24 6.55 -3.15
C ILE A 37 17.23 7.72 -3.15
N ASP A 38 17.55 8.23 -1.97
CA ASP A 38 18.67 9.15 -1.77
C ASP A 38 19.97 8.35 -1.68
N ASP A 39 20.90 8.60 -2.61
CA ASP A 39 22.19 7.91 -2.69
C ASP A 39 23.07 8.11 -1.45
N ARG A 40 22.83 9.18 -0.68
CA ARG A 40 23.59 9.47 0.55
C ARG A 40 23.12 8.64 1.73
N THR A 41 21.82 8.42 1.85
CA THR A 41 21.21 7.76 3.03
C THR A 41 20.76 6.34 2.76
N GLY A 42 20.60 5.96 1.49
CA GLY A 42 20.06 4.67 1.08
C GLY A 42 18.55 4.52 1.34
N TRP A 43 17.86 5.64 1.62
CA TRP A 43 16.44 5.64 1.96
C TRP A 43 15.59 6.35 0.92
N CYS A 44 14.33 5.93 0.79
CA CYS A 44 13.36 6.58 -0.06
C CYS A 44 13.04 7.98 0.45
N ILE A 45 13.15 9.01 -0.40
CA ILE A 45 12.89 10.40 -0.01
C ILE A 45 11.43 10.68 0.39
N GLY A 46 10.50 9.82 0.00
CA GLY A 46 9.08 9.97 0.32
C GLY A 46 8.65 9.20 1.57
N CYS A 47 8.96 7.90 1.62
CA CYS A 47 8.50 7.01 2.70
C CYS A 47 9.59 6.59 3.69
N PHE A 48 10.84 7.03 3.49
CA PHE A 48 11.99 6.80 4.38
C PHE A 48 12.40 5.34 4.57
N ARG A 49 11.79 4.42 3.82
CA ARG A 49 12.17 3.01 3.77
C ARG A 49 13.37 2.77 2.86
N ASN A 50 14.18 1.78 3.18
CA ASN A 50 15.20 1.26 2.26
C ASN A 50 14.57 0.32 1.21
N ILE A 51 15.37 -0.13 0.24
CA ILE A 51 14.89 -0.98 -0.87
C ILE A 51 14.34 -2.32 -0.37
N ASP A 52 14.96 -2.95 0.62
CA ASP A 52 14.56 -4.27 1.10
C ASP A 52 13.25 -4.19 1.89
N GLU A 53 13.10 -3.18 2.75
CA GLU A 53 11.83 -2.85 3.43
C GLU A 53 10.68 -2.55 2.45
N ILE A 54 10.99 -1.96 1.29
CA ILE A 54 9.99 -1.73 0.23
C ILE A 54 9.57 -3.06 -0.40
N ARG A 55 10.52 -3.94 -0.72
CA ARG A 55 10.27 -5.24 -1.36
C ARG A 55 9.49 -6.18 -0.43
N GLU A 56 9.85 -6.19 0.84
CA GLU A 56 9.34 -7.16 1.80
C GLU A 56 8.02 -6.75 2.46
N TRP A 57 7.62 -5.47 2.36
CA TRP A 57 6.44 -4.94 3.06
C TRP A 57 5.19 -5.82 3.03
N MET A 58 4.87 -6.40 1.87
CA MET A 58 3.65 -7.21 1.69
C MET A 58 3.72 -8.61 2.31
N ILE A 59 4.91 -9.07 2.67
CA ILE A 59 5.17 -10.37 3.31
C ILE A 59 5.62 -10.22 4.76
N THR A 60 6.01 -9.01 5.18
CA THR A 60 6.33 -8.69 6.57
C THR A 60 5.10 -8.84 7.49
N PRO A 61 5.22 -9.56 8.62
CA PRO A 61 4.13 -9.74 9.58
C PRO A 61 3.54 -8.39 10.05
N PRO A 62 2.23 -8.34 10.37
CA PRO A 62 1.56 -7.12 10.84
C PRO A 62 2.27 -6.42 12.00
N ALA A 63 2.73 -7.17 13.01
CA ALA A 63 3.41 -6.61 14.18
C ALA A 63 4.74 -5.94 13.79
N GLU A 64 5.49 -6.54 12.88
CA GLU A 64 6.77 -6.03 12.44
C GLU A 64 6.60 -4.79 11.56
N ARG A 65 5.54 -4.74 10.73
CA ARG A 65 5.17 -3.51 10.00
C ARG A 65 4.89 -2.33 10.93
N HIS A 66 4.24 -2.55 12.08
CA HIS A 66 4.02 -1.47 13.06
C HIS A 66 5.34 -0.96 13.64
N ARG A 67 6.29 -1.86 13.95
CA ARG A 67 7.63 -1.49 14.43
C ARG A 67 8.40 -0.69 13.40
N MET A 68 8.43 -1.16 12.15
CA MET A 68 9.02 -0.42 11.03
C MET A 68 8.45 0.98 10.92
N LEU A 69 7.13 1.16 11.02
CA LEU A 69 6.53 2.50 10.98
C LEU A 69 7.02 3.42 12.09
N GLU A 70 7.29 2.89 13.29
CA GLU A 70 7.86 3.68 14.38
C GLU A 70 9.31 4.08 14.09
N GLU A 71 10.13 3.15 13.59
CA GLU A 71 11.50 3.45 13.17
C GLU A 71 11.55 4.51 12.08
N LEU A 72 10.63 4.46 11.10
CA LEU A 72 10.56 5.45 10.03
C LEU A 72 10.26 6.86 10.55
N LYS A 73 9.47 7.00 11.63
CA LYS A 73 9.27 8.30 12.29
C LYS A 73 10.59 8.83 12.84
N GLN A 74 11.37 7.98 13.50
CA GLN A 74 12.67 8.36 14.04
C GLN A 74 13.65 8.76 12.92
N ARG A 75 13.73 7.96 11.83
CA ARG A 75 14.57 8.29 10.66
C ARG A 75 14.18 9.63 10.04
N ARG A 76 12.89 9.95 9.97
CA ARG A 76 12.40 11.24 9.46
C ARG A 76 12.85 12.41 10.34
N MET A 77 12.81 12.24 11.68
CA MET A 77 13.26 13.27 12.63
C MET A 77 14.76 13.55 12.48
N THR A 78 15.59 12.51 12.34
CA THR A 78 17.04 12.67 12.15
C THR A 78 17.40 13.34 10.82
N GLN A 79 16.64 13.07 9.76
CA GLN A 79 16.87 13.66 8.44
C GLN A 79 16.33 15.08 8.26
N SER A 80 15.47 15.55 9.17
CA SER A 80 14.90 16.89 9.10
C SER A 80 15.41 17.75 10.24
N PRO A 81 16.43 18.59 10.03
CA PRO A 81 16.63 19.74 10.91
C PRO A 81 15.50 20.78 10.80
N ALA A 82 14.59 20.68 9.82
CA ALA A 82 13.70 21.80 9.44
C ALA A 82 12.29 21.46 8.91
N GLN A 83 11.74 20.26 9.09
CA GLN A 83 10.40 19.91 8.57
C GLN A 83 9.31 19.77 9.66
N ALA A 84 9.32 20.66 10.66
CA ALA A 84 8.22 20.82 11.61
C ALA A 84 7.04 21.66 11.08
N GLN A 85 7.08 22.15 9.83
CA GLN A 85 6.07 23.08 9.32
C GLN A 85 5.56 22.63 7.95
N GLY A 86 4.28 22.24 7.91
CA GLY A 86 3.62 21.78 6.69
C GLY A 86 2.38 20.90 6.87
N ALA A 87 1.86 20.73 8.10
CA ALA A 87 0.56 20.12 8.31
C ALA A 87 -0.55 21.19 8.30
N ALA A 88 -0.76 21.84 7.15
CA ALA A 88 -1.96 22.62 6.86
C ALA A 88 -2.07 22.88 5.35
N SER A 89 -2.57 21.90 4.60
CA SER A 89 -3.44 22.22 3.46
C SER A 89 -4.33 21.02 3.18
N GLY A 90 -5.63 21.25 3.37
CA GLY A 90 -6.66 20.24 3.31
C GLY A 90 -6.89 19.74 1.89
N HIS A 91 -7.29 18.48 1.81
CA HIS A 91 -8.03 17.98 0.68
C HIS A 91 -9.43 17.65 1.20
N SER A 92 -10.37 18.54 0.88
CA SER A 92 -11.79 18.30 1.04
C SER A 92 -12.17 17.08 0.20
N HIS A 93 -12.61 16.01 0.85
CA HIS A 93 -13.33 14.95 0.15
C HIS A 93 -14.71 15.51 -0.22
N GLY A 94 -14.84 16.01 -1.45
CA GLY A 94 -16.12 16.27 -2.07
C GLY A 94 -16.83 14.96 -2.37
N ALA A 95 -17.77 14.57 -1.51
CA ALA A 95 -18.94 13.79 -1.88
C ALA A 95 -19.79 14.68 -2.82
N THR A 96 -20.45 14.29 -3.91
CA THR A 96 -21.21 13.08 -4.30
C THR A 96 -21.51 13.19 -5.82
N ALA A 97 -21.83 12.09 -6.52
CA ALA A 97 -23.01 11.99 -7.40
C ALA A 97 -23.05 10.64 -8.14
N LYS A 98 -24.27 10.25 -8.51
CA LYS A 98 -24.79 8.91 -8.82
C LYS A 98 -25.15 8.81 -10.31
N ALA A 99 -25.01 7.59 -10.85
CA ALA A 99 -25.67 6.95 -12.00
C ALA A 99 -25.98 7.73 -13.30
N GLY A 100 -25.60 7.12 -14.43
CA GLY A 100 -26.15 7.43 -15.75
C GLY A 100 -26.01 6.22 -16.69
N ASP A 101 -27.08 5.45 -16.84
CA ASP A 101 -27.26 4.43 -17.88
C ASP A 101 -27.01 5.01 -19.27
N LYS A 102 -26.12 4.37 -20.05
CA LYS A 102 -25.93 4.68 -21.46
C LYS A 102 -26.70 3.67 -22.30
N ALA A 103 -27.88 4.07 -22.77
CA ALA A 103 -28.61 3.38 -23.83
C ALA A 103 -27.76 3.32 -25.12
N PRO A 104 -27.87 2.25 -25.93
CA PRO A 104 -27.18 2.15 -27.21
C PRO A 104 -27.88 2.99 -28.29
N PRO A 105 -27.16 3.59 -29.25
CA PRO A 105 -27.79 4.18 -30.42
C PRO A 105 -28.17 3.10 -31.44
N GLU A 106 -29.44 3.11 -31.81
CA GLU A 106 -29.98 2.51 -33.03
C GLU A 106 -29.29 3.06 -34.28
N SER A 107 -29.03 2.20 -35.26
CA SER A 107 -28.57 2.58 -36.60
C SER A 107 -29.34 1.76 -37.61
N SER A 108 -30.31 2.41 -38.24
CA SER A 108 -31.09 1.94 -39.37
C SER A 108 -30.21 1.69 -40.59
N THR A 109 -30.24 0.46 -41.12
CA THR A 109 -30.42 0.09 -42.54
C THR A 109 -30.56 -1.43 -42.61
#